data_AF-A0A327KW19-F1
#
_entry.id   AF-A0A327KW19-F1
#
_cell.length_a   1.000
_cell.length_b   1.000
_cell.length_c   1.000
_cell.angle_alpha   90.00
_cell.angle_beta   90.00
_cell.angle_gamma   90.00
#
_symmetry.space_group_name_H-M   'P 1'
#
loop_
_entity.id
_entity.type
_entity.pdbx_description
1 polymer ?
#
loop_
_entity_poly.entity_id
_entity_poly.type
_entity_poly.pdbx_seq_one_letter_code
_entity_poly.pdbx_strand_id
1 'polypeptide(L)'
;MIDTAAVAKPRHDLLVAGVAVVAVAIGAASIARVVLATCGFPLDDAWIHQVVGRNAALTGVPGFTPGVRSSGSTSALWPWVIAVKYRLLPAVDPVHFMLAVNLAGYVAVIGLLLVAARRDRLPTADAIALVALPAVTGNLVWLVSSGMEHMAFIAASFLAAVAWTSPAAGGKFEHTAAALARLADLPLPTIE
;
A
#
# COMPACT_ATOMS: atom_id res chain seq x y z
N MET A 1 -13.52 -30.48 36.48
CA MET A 1 -14.29 -30.04 35.30
C MET A 1 -13.35 -29.21 34.45
N ILE A 2 -12.70 -29.85 33.47
CA ILE A 2 -11.72 -29.19 32.60
C ILE A 2 -12.52 -28.42 31.55
N ASP A 3 -12.31 -27.11 31.51
CA ASP A 3 -12.94 -26.21 30.56
C ASP A 3 -12.49 -26.55 29.13
N THR A 4 -13.40 -27.12 28.35
CA THR A 4 -13.17 -27.60 26.98
C THR A 4 -13.33 -26.51 25.90
N ALA A 5 -13.40 -25.23 26.24
CA ALA A 5 -13.81 -24.19 25.30
C ALA A 5 -12.72 -23.16 24.96
N ALA A 6 -11.65 -23.55 24.24
CA ALA A 6 -10.80 -22.55 23.57
C ALA A 6 -9.92 -23.04 22.40
N VAL A 7 -10.16 -24.21 21.81
CA VAL A 7 -9.48 -24.57 20.55
C VAL A 7 -10.34 -24.08 19.39
N ALA A 8 -10.15 -22.83 18.97
CA ALA A 8 -10.67 -22.39 17.68
C ALA A 8 -10.17 -23.36 16.61
N LYS A 9 -11.12 -24.05 15.96
CA LYS A 9 -10.85 -25.22 15.10
C LYS A 9 -10.04 -24.77 13.87
N PRO A 10 -8.95 -25.46 13.49
CA PRO A 10 -8.11 -25.11 12.33
C PRO A 10 -8.88 -24.95 11.00
N ARG A 11 -10.09 -25.52 10.89
CA ARG A 11 -10.99 -25.35 9.75
C ARG A 11 -11.49 -23.91 9.55
N HIS A 12 -11.68 -23.14 10.63
CA HIS A 12 -12.15 -21.75 10.54
C HIS A 12 -11.05 -20.83 9.99
N ASP A 13 -9.81 -21.01 10.46
CA ASP A 13 -8.67 -20.22 9.99
C ASP A 13 -8.36 -20.48 8.52
N LEU A 14 -8.53 -21.73 8.07
CA LEU A 14 -8.39 -22.10 6.66
C LEU A 14 -9.47 -21.44 5.79
N LEU A 15 -10.71 -21.33 6.28
CA LEU A 15 -11.79 -20.68 5.54
C LEU A 15 -11.51 -19.19 5.35
N VAL A 16 -11.14 -18.47 6.41
CA VAL A 16 -10.82 -17.03 6.33
C VAL A 16 -9.61 -16.80 5.42
N ALA A 17 -8.56 -17.63 5.55
CA ALA A 17 -7.40 -17.56 4.66
C ALA A 17 -7.76 -17.85 3.20
N GLY A 18 -8.65 -18.82 2.95
CA GLY A 18 -9.18 -19.11 1.62
C GLY A 18 -9.89 -17.90 1.01
N VAL A 19 -10.74 -17.21 1.78
CA VAL A 19 -11.41 -15.99 1.32
C VAL A 19 -10.40 -14.88 1.02
N ALA A 20 -9.37 -14.71 1.85
CA ALA A 20 -8.31 -13.74 1.59
C ALA A 20 -7.57 -14.04 0.27
N VAL A 21 -7.30 -15.32 -0.03
CA VAL A 21 -6.70 -15.73 -1.31
C VAL A 21 -7.63 -15.43 -2.48
N VAL A 22 -8.93 -15.69 -2.36
CA VAL A 22 -9.91 -15.34 -3.40
C VAL A 22 -9.97 -13.82 -3.61
N ALA A 23 -9.92 -13.03 -2.55
CA ALA A 23 -9.90 -11.58 -2.64
C ALA A 23 -8.65 -11.08 -3.41
N VAL A 24 -7.47 -11.63 -3.10
CA VAL A 24 -6.24 -11.35 -3.87
C VAL A 24 -6.39 -11.74 -5.34
N ALA A 25 -6.96 -12.92 -5.62
CA ALA A 25 -7.17 -13.39 -6.98
C ALA A 25 -8.10 -12.45 -7.79
N ILE A 26 -9.13 -11.87 -7.14
CA ILE A 26 -10.01 -10.88 -7.78
C ILE A 26 -9.23 -9.62 -8.17
N GLY A 27 -8.36 -9.09 -7.30
CA GLY A 27 -7.50 -7.95 -7.62
C GLY A 27 -6.47 -8.27 -8.73
N ALA A 28 -5.90 -9.48 -8.72
CA ALA A 28 -5.01 -9.91 -9.80
C ALA A 28 -5.76 -10.04 -11.14
N ALA A 29 -6.98 -10.57 -11.12
CA ALA A 29 -7.82 -10.71 -12.30
C ALA A 29 -8.23 -9.34 -12.87
N SER A 30 -8.48 -8.32 -12.04
CA SER A 30 -8.78 -6.97 -12.52
C SER A 30 -7.59 -6.34 -13.25
N ILE A 31 -6.37 -6.54 -12.75
CA ILE A 31 -5.13 -6.14 -13.44
C ILE A 31 -5.03 -6.85 -14.80
N ALA A 32 -5.19 -8.18 -14.82
CA ALA A 32 -5.10 -8.94 -16.06
C ALA A 32 -6.09 -8.43 -17.11
N ARG A 33 -7.33 -8.12 -16.69
CA ARG A 33 -8.34 -7.53 -17.57
C ARG A 33 -7.91 -6.18 -18.15
N VAL A 34 -7.28 -5.32 -17.35
CA VAL A 34 -6.77 -4.03 -17.82
C VAL A 34 -5.63 -4.22 -18.82
N VAL A 35 -4.61 -5.00 -18.47
CA VAL A 35 -3.44 -5.25 -19.34
C VAL A 35 -3.88 -5.84 -20.69
N LEU A 36 -4.80 -6.80 -20.68
CA LEU A 36 -5.33 -7.42 -21.90
C LEU A 36 -6.18 -6.46 -22.75
N ALA A 37 -6.85 -5.47 -22.13
CA ALA A 37 -7.75 -4.56 -22.83
C ALA A 37 -7.05 -3.29 -23.34
N THR A 38 -6.09 -2.74 -22.60
CA THR A 38 -5.47 -1.44 -22.89
C THR A 38 -4.00 -1.53 -23.29
N CYS A 39 -3.34 -2.68 -23.05
CA CYS A 39 -1.88 -2.81 -23.18
C CYS A 39 -1.10 -1.72 -22.40
N GLY A 40 -1.65 -1.22 -21.29
CA GLY A 40 -1.11 -0.06 -20.58
C GLY A 40 -1.86 0.29 -19.30
N PHE A 41 -1.61 1.48 -18.76
CA PHE A 41 -2.44 2.01 -17.67
C PHE A 41 -3.83 2.39 -18.15
N PRO A 42 -4.87 2.25 -17.31
CA PRO A 42 -6.24 2.67 -17.64
C PRO A 42 -6.45 4.19 -17.45
N LEU A 43 -5.48 4.89 -16.84
CA LEU A 43 -5.51 6.31 -16.53
C LEU A 43 -4.32 7.01 -17.17
N ASP A 44 -4.56 8.18 -17.78
CA ASP A 44 -3.51 9.01 -18.37
C ASP A 44 -2.53 9.56 -17.31
N ASP A 45 -3.03 9.82 -16.09
CA ASP A 45 -2.21 10.33 -14.98
C ASP A 45 -1.04 9.40 -14.65
N ALA A 46 -1.24 8.09 -14.71
CA ALA A 46 -0.18 7.11 -14.43
C ALA A 46 0.98 7.25 -15.43
N TRP A 47 0.69 7.58 -16.69
CA TRP A 47 1.71 7.87 -17.70
C TRP A 47 2.45 9.18 -17.42
N ILE A 48 1.76 10.22 -16.94
CA ILE A 48 2.41 11.46 -16.51
C ILE A 48 3.36 11.18 -15.35
N HIS A 49 2.94 10.40 -14.35
CA HIS A 49 3.81 9.99 -13.24
C HIS A 49 5.03 9.18 -13.71
N GLN A 50 4.91 8.36 -14.76
CA GLN A 50 6.07 7.69 -15.36
C GLN A 50 7.09 8.67 -15.92
N VAL A 51 6.65 9.72 -16.62
CA VAL A 51 7.56 10.76 -17.13
C VAL A 51 8.26 11.47 -15.98
N VAL A 52 7.50 11.89 -14.96
CA VAL A 52 8.03 12.58 -13.78
C VAL A 52 9.05 11.70 -13.03
N GLY A 53 8.73 10.43 -12.80
CA GLY A 53 9.61 9.49 -12.11
C GLY A 53 10.84 9.10 -12.93
N ARG A 54 10.72 8.98 -14.26
CA ARG A 54 11.87 8.79 -15.15
C ARG A 54 12.81 9.99 -15.10
N ASN A 55 12.28 11.20 -15.13
CA ASN A 55 13.09 12.41 -15.03
C ASN A 55 13.74 12.53 -13.64
N ALA A 56 13.00 12.21 -12.58
CA ALA A 56 13.56 12.13 -11.23
C ALA A 56 14.73 11.14 -11.17
N ALA A 57 14.60 9.97 -11.81
CA ALA A 57 15.70 9.03 -11.96
C ALA A 57 16.88 9.64 -12.72
N LEU A 58 16.68 10.30 -13.85
CA LEU A 58 17.78 10.79 -14.70
C LEU A 58 18.49 12.02 -14.13
N THR A 59 17.74 12.99 -13.61
CA THR A 59 18.26 14.33 -13.26
C THR A 59 18.26 14.59 -11.76
N GLY A 60 17.69 13.70 -10.94
CA GLY A 60 17.49 13.95 -9.51
C GLY A 60 16.44 15.02 -9.21
N VAL A 61 15.67 15.45 -10.21
CA VAL A 61 14.64 16.48 -10.08
C VAL A 61 13.31 15.93 -10.60
N PRO A 62 12.30 15.73 -9.74
CA PRO A 62 10.98 15.33 -10.19
C PRO A 62 10.30 16.49 -10.92
N GLY A 63 9.97 16.25 -12.19
CA GLY A 63 9.24 17.19 -13.02
C GLY A 63 8.94 16.60 -14.40
N PHE A 64 7.93 17.15 -15.08
CA PHE A 64 7.56 16.68 -16.42
C PHE A 64 8.64 17.01 -17.46
N THR A 65 9.28 18.17 -17.32
CA THR A 65 10.46 18.55 -18.10
C THR A 65 11.74 18.11 -17.35
N PRO A 66 12.69 17.42 -18.01
CA PRO A 66 13.92 16.98 -17.36
C PRO A 66 14.69 18.13 -16.70
N GLY A 67 15.12 17.94 -15.45
CA GLY A 67 15.89 18.93 -14.70
C GLY A 67 15.08 20.14 -14.19
N VAL A 68 13.82 20.29 -14.60
CA VAL A 68 12.97 21.41 -14.18
C VAL A 68 11.94 20.91 -13.19
N ARG A 69 11.97 21.48 -11.97
CA ARG A 69 10.95 21.19 -10.96
C ARG A 69 9.59 21.66 -11.47
N SER A 70 8.59 20.80 -11.38
CA SER A 70 7.22 21.13 -11.73
C SER A 70 6.28 20.81 -10.58
N SER A 71 5.28 21.65 -10.36
CA SER A 71 4.15 21.36 -9.46
C SER A 71 3.21 20.28 -10.00
N GLY A 72 3.42 19.81 -11.24
CA GLY A 72 2.67 18.70 -11.83
C GLY A 72 2.91 17.34 -11.17
N SER A 73 3.87 17.25 -10.24
CA SER A 73 3.99 16.08 -9.35
C SER A 73 3.08 16.27 -8.14
N THR A 74 1.84 15.81 -8.24
CA THR A 74 0.83 15.86 -7.16
C THR A 74 1.19 14.98 -5.96
N SER A 75 2.18 14.10 -6.07
CA SER A 75 2.72 13.30 -4.97
C SER A 75 4.22 13.52 -4.75
N ALA A 76 4.62 13.58 -3.48
CA ALA A 76 6.00 13.86 -3.07
C ALA A 76 6.92 12.64 -3.17
N LEU A 77 6.42 11.45 -2.79
CA LEU A 77 7.23 10.22 -2.72
C LEU A 77 7.07 9.34 -3.97
N TRP A 78 5.92 9.38 -4.63
CA TRP A 78 5.61 8.49 -5.75
C TRP A 78 6.59 8.58 -6.92
N PRO A 79 7.05 9.79 -7.35
CA PRO A 79 8.08 9.88 -8.39
C PRO A 79 9.36 9.13 -8.06
N TRP A 80 9.72 9.06 -6.78
CA TRP A 80 10.92 8.35 -6.33
C TRP A 80 10.74 6.84 -6.33
N VAL A 81 9.56 6.34 -5.96
CA VAL A 81 9.20 4.92 -6.13
C VAL A 81 9.31 4.53 -7.60
N ILE A 82 8.82 5.38 -8.50
CA ILE A 82 8.96 5.18 -9.95
C ILE A 82 10.43 5.26 -10.39
N ALA A 83 11.21 6.20 -9.84
CA ALA A 83 12.62 6.36 -10.18
C ALA A 83 13.44 5.11 -9.85
N VAL A 84 13.11 4.39 -8.77
CA VAL A 84 13.73 3.10 -8.42
C VAL A 84 13.64 2.11 -9.57
N LYS A 85 12.49 2.02 -10.25
CA LYS A 85 12.34 1.17 -11.44
C LYS A 85 13.34 1.56 -12.53
N TYR A 86 13.43 2.84 -12.87
CA TYR A 86 14.30 3.29 -13.97
C TYR A 86 15.80 3.15 -13.64
N ARG A 87 16.17 3.19 -12.36
CA ARG A 87 17.56 3.02 -11.91
C ARG A 87 17.97 1.56 -11.72
N LEU A 88 17.14 0.77 -11.06
CA LEU A 88 17.50 -0.58 -10.60
C LEU A 88 16.95 -1.68 -11.52
N LEU A 89 15.85 -1.42 -12.22
CA LEU A 89 15.13 -2.40 -13.04
C LEU A 89 14.80 -1.84 -14.43
N PRO A 90 15.80 -1.31 -15.18
CA PRO A 90 15.54 -0.63 -16.45
C PRO A 90 14.91 -1.53 -17.52
N ALA A 91 15.19 -2.84 -17.47
CA ALA A 91 14.66 -3.84 -18.40
C ALA A 91 13.20 -4.24 -18.12
N VAL A 92 12.67 -3.93 -16.94
CA VAL A 92 11.26 -4.23 -16.61
C VAL A 92 10.36 -3.20 -17.27
N ASP A 93 9.23 -3.64 -17.81
CA ASP A 93 8.23 -2.73 -18.35
C ASP A 93 7.62 -1.84 -17.22
N PRO A 94 7.50 -0.52 -17.41
CA PRO A 94 7.01 0.38 -16.37
C PRO A 94 5.57 0.09 -15.92
N VAL A 95 4.71 -0.38 -16.82
CA VAL A 95 3.31 -0.71 -16.50
C VAL A 95 3.28 -1.91 -15.57
N HIS A 96 3.94 -3.00 -15.97
CA HIS A 96 4.01 -4.22 -15.16
C HIS A 96 4.62 -3.97 -13.78
N PHE A 97 5.67 -3.16 -13.69
CA PHE A 97 6.27 -2.80 -12.40
C PHE A 97 5.26 -2.09 -11.50
N MET A 98 4.57 -1.04 -11.98
CA MET A 98 3.65 -0.29 -11.11
C MET A 98 2.41 -1.10 -10.75
N LEU A 99 1.90 -1.93 -11.67
CA LEU A 99 0.79 -2.83 -11.37
C LEU A 99 1.20 -3.89 -10.34
N ALA A 100 2.45 -4.37 -10.38
CA ALA A 100 2.97 -5.24 -9.32
C ALA A 100 3.10 -4.52 -7.97
N VAL A 101 3.52 -3.24 -7.95
CA VAL A 101 3.55 -2.43 -6.72
C VAL A 101 2.13 -2.22 -6.17
N ASN A 102 1.15 -1.92 -7.02
CA ASN A 102 -0.24 -1.81 -6.60
C ASN A 102 -0.79 -3.15 -6.08
N LEU A 103 -0.53 -4.27 -6.76
CA LEU A 103 -0.93 -5.61 -6.29
C LEU A 103 -0.29 -5.93 -4.94
N ALA A 104 0.99 -5.61 -4.74
CA ALA A 104 1.65 -5.79 -3.46
C ALA A 104 0.99 -4.97 -2.33
N GLY A 105 0.61 -3.71 -2.62
CA GLY A 105 -0.17 -2.90 -1.69
C GLY A 105 -1.53 -3.51 -1.34
N TYR A 106 -2.24 -4.04 -2.34
CA TYR A 106 -3.53 -4.69 -2.15
C TYR A 106 -3.42 -5.98 -1.32
N VAL A 107 -2.42 -6.81 -1.60
CA VAL A 107 -2.08 -7.99 -0.78
C VAL A 107 -1.74 -7.58 0.65
N ALA A 108 -0.98 -6.50 0.83
CA ALA A 108 -0.65 -5.98 2.15
C ALA A 108 -1.90 -5.55 2.93
N VAL A 109 -2.85 -4.84 2.29
CA VAL A 109 -4.14 -4.47 2.93
C VAL A 109 -4.90 -5.72 3.40
N ILE A 110 -5.08 -6.71 2.53
CA ILE A 110 -5.78 -7.96 2.89
C ILE A 110 -5.05 -8.70 4.03
N GLY A 111 -3.71 -8.77 3.96
CA GLY A 111 -2.90 -9.37 5.02
C GLY A 111 -3.03 -8.65 6.35
N LEU A 112 -3.05 -7.32 6.35
CA LEU A 112 -3.23 -6.49 7.55
C LEU A 112 -4.63 -6.66 8.14
N LEU A 113 -5.66 -6.75 7.31
CA LEU A 113 -7.03 -7.06 7.75
C LEU A 113 -7.14 -8.45 8.37
N LEU A 114 -6.44 -9.44 7.80
CA LEU A 114 -6.37 -10.78 8.36
C LEU A 114 -5.65 -10.80 9.72
N VAL A 115 -4.55 -10.04 9.84
CA VAL A 115 -3.84 -9.87 11.11
C VAL A 115 -4.75 -9.21 12.16
N ALA A 116 -5.47 -8.16 11.78
CA ALA A 116 -6.41 -7.48 12.67
C ALA A 116 -7.54 -8.42 13.11
N ALA A 117 -8.16 -9.16 12.18
CA ALA A 117 -9.22 -10.12 12.49
C ALA A 117 -8.79 -11.18 13.51
N ARG A 118 -7.57 -11.72 13.34
CA ARG A 118 -7.01 -12.72 14.25
C ARG A 118 -6.64 -12.13 15.61
N ARG A 119 -6.04 -10.95 15.62
CA ARG A 119 -5.67 -10.24 16.86
C ARG A 119 -6.89 -9.95 17.71
N ASP A 120 -7.96 -9.45 17.07
CA ASP A 120 -9.19 -9.04 17.73
C ASP A 120 -10.15 -10.22 17.96
N ARG A 121 -9.73 -11.44 17.56
CA ARG A 121 -10.48 -12.70 17.71
C ARG A 121 -11.91 -12.61 17.19
N LEU A 122 -12.06 -11.99 16.02
CA LEU A 122 -13.37 -11.79 15.41
C LEU A 122 -14.07 -13.13 15.15
N PRO A 123 -15.40 -13.21 15.31
CA PRO A 123 -16.18 -14.33 14.84
C PRO A 123 -15.90 -14.62 13.35
N THR A 124 -16.00 -15.89 12.93
CA THR A 124 -15.62 -16.30 11.56
C THR A 124 -16.36 -15.50 10.48
N ALA A 125 -17.65 -15.20 10.68
CA ALA A 125 -18.43 -14.42 9.72
C ALA A 125 -17.89 -12.99 9.56
N ASP A 126 -17.55 -12.33 10.66
CA ASP A 126 -17.02 -10.97 10.68
C ASP A 126 -15.60 -10.93 10.09
N ALA A 127 -14.78 -11.93 10.40
CA ALA A 127 -13.45 -12.09 9.83
C ALA A 127 -13.51 -12.29 8.30
N ILE A 128 -14.43 -13.13 7.82
CA ILE A 128 -14.69 -13.33 6.38
C ILE A 128 -15.14 -12.02 5.73
N ALA A 129 -16.12 -11.35 6.32
CA ALA A 129 -16.61 -10.08 5.81
C ALA A 129 -15.47 -9.06 5.70
N LEU A 130 -14.66 -8.92 6.76
CA LEU A 130 -13.55 -7.98 6.82
C LEU A 130 -12.51 -8.26 5.73
N VAL A 131 -12.05 -9.50 5.55
CA VAL A 131 -11.03 -9.82 4.53
C VAL A 131 -11.59 -9.84 3.10
N ALA A 132 -12.90 -9.98 2.94
CA ALA A 132 -13.58 -9.87 1.64
C ALA A 132 -13.83 -8.42 1.21
N LEU A 133 -13.88 -7.46 2.14
CA LEU A 133 -14.19 -6.05 1.84
C LEU A 133 -13.36 -5.47 0.70
N PRO A 134 -12.03 -5.67 0.60
CA PRO A 134 -11.24 -5.13 -0.50
C PRO A 134 -11.63 -5.66 -1.88
N ALA A 135 -12.23 -6.85 -1.96
CA ALA A 135 -12.66 -7.46 -3.23
C ALA A 135 -14.10 -7.09 -3.60
N VAL A 136 -14.96 -6.87 -2.61
CA VAL A 136 -16.36 -6.49 -2.82
C VAL A 136 -16.51 -4.98 -3.01
N THR A 137 -15.59 -4.20 -2.44
CA THR A 137 -15.53 -2.74 -2.63
C THR A 137 -14.88 -2.43 -3.97
N GLY A 138 -15.70 -2.18 -5.00
CA GLY A 138 -15.23 -1.96 -6.37
C GLY A 138 -14.13 -0.90 -6.53
N ASN A 139 -14.11 0.13 -5.67
CA ASN A 139 -13.08 1.15 -5.68
C ASN A 139 -11.68 0.57 -5.43
N LEU A 140 -11.51 -0.38 -4.49
CA LEU A 140 -10.20 -0.96 -4.19
C LEU A 140 -9.71 -1.87 -5.32
N VAL A 141 -10.62 -2.67 -5.89
CA VAL A 141 -10.32 -3.50 -7.06
C VAL A 141 -9.94 -2.65 -8.28
N TRP A 142 -10.55 -1.48 -8.46
CA TRP A 142 -10.15 -0.56 -9.52
C TRP A 142 -8.77 0.07 -9.23
N LEU A 143 -8.53 0.54 -8.00
CA LEU A 143 -7.27 1.17 -7.61
C LEU A 143 -6.05 0.25 -7.74
N VAL A 144 -6.22 -1.07 -7.59
CA VAL A 144 -5.13 -2.04 -7.79
C VAL A 144 -4.62 -2.05 -9.24
N SER A 145 -5.44 -1.60 -10.18
CA SER A 145 -5.14 -1.59 -11.62
C SER A 145 -4.76 -0.19 -12.12
N SER A 146 -4.63 0.80 -11.24
CA SER A 146 -4.48 2.21 -11.61
C SER A 146 -3.06 2.60 -12.05
N GLY A 147 -2.02 1.96 -11.49
CA GLY A 147 -0.63 2.39 -11.65
C GLY A 147 -0.25 3.60 -10.79
N MET A 148 -1.15 4.02 -9.88
CA MET A 148 -1.04 5.23 -9.08
C MET A 148 -0.68 4.92 -7.62
N GLU A 149 -0.31 5.95 -6.86
CA GLU A 149 0.10 5.90 -5.45
C GLU A 149 -0.98 5.44 -4.49
N HIS A 150 -2.25 5.53 -4.88
CA HIS A 150 -3.41 5.35 -4.01
C HIS A 150 -3.38 4.02 -3.24
N MET A 151 -3.05 2.91 -3.91
CA MET A 151 -3.01 1.60 -3.26
C MET A 151 -1.86 1.50 -2.24
N ALA A 152 -0.72 2.13 -2.53
CA ALA A 152 0.40 2.21 -1.58
C ALA A 152 0.05 3.10 -0.38
N PHE A 153 -0.64 4.22 -0.61
CA PHE A 153 -1.13 5.11 0.46
C PHE A 153 -2.15 4.41 1.38
N ILE A 154 -3.08 3.66 0.81
CA ILE A 154 -4.06 2.87 1.57
C ILE A 154 -3.34 1.80 2.38
N ALA A 155 -2.43 1.04 1.77
CA ALA A 155 -1.65 0.03 2.49
C ALA A 155 -0.85 0.63 3.66
N ALA A 156 -0.19 1.77 3.45
CA ALA A 156 0.52 2.49 4.50
C ALA A 156 -0.40 2.98 5.63
N SER A 157 -1.60 3.47 5.28
CA SER A 157 -2.61 3.89 6.26
C SER A 157 -3.10 2.73 7.12
N PHE A 158 -3.40 1.58 6.51
CA PHE A 158 -3.78 0.36 7.25
C PHE A 158 -2.63 -0.16 8.11
N LEU A 159 -1.40 -0.12 7.59
CA LEU A 159 -0.22 -0.53 8.35
C LEU A 159 -0.05 0.36 9.59
N ALA A 160 -0.17 1.67 9.42
CA ALA A 160 -0.11 2.63 10.52
C ALA A 160 -1.20 2.36 11.56
N ALA A 161 -2.44 2.10 11.14
CA ALA A 161 -3.55 1.78 12.04
C ALA A 161 -3.32 0.48 12.82
N VAL A 162 -2.85 -0.59 12.16
CA VAL A 162 -2.52 -1.86 12.82
C VAL A 162 -1.34 -1.70 13.78
N ALA A 163 -0.30 -0.96 13.39
CA ALA A 163 0.85 -0.69 14.22
C ALA A 163 0.48 0.13 15.47
N TRP A 164 -0.35 1.16 15.31
CA TRP A 164 -0.84 2.00 16.40
C TRP A 164 -1.64 1.21 17.43
N THR A 165 -2.49 0.30 16.95
CA THR A 165 -3.38 -0.51 17.80
C THR A 165 -2.71 -1.78 18.33
N SER A 166 -1.43 -2.03 17.98
CA SER A 166 -0.69 -3.19 18.48
C SER A 166 -0.24 -2.96 19.93
N PRO A 167 -0.45 -3.90 20.87
CA PRO A 167 -0.07 -3.71 22.28
C PRO A 167 1.42 -3.38 22.53
N ALA A 168 2.30 -3.75 21.59
CA ALA A 168 3.73 -3.43 21.62
C ALA A 168 4.06 -1.95 21.28
N ALA A 169 3.07 -1.16 20.84
CA ALA A 169 3.21 0.26 20.53
C ALA A 169 3.47 1.12 21.77
N GLY A 170 2.93 0.72 22.92
CA GLY A 170 2.95 1.52 24.16
C GLY A 170 4.35 1.97 24.60
N GLY A 171 5.39 1.17 24.36
CA GLY A 171 6.77 1.53 24.73
C GLY A 171 7.62 2.14 23.61
N LYS A 172 7.18 2.09 22.34
CA LYS A 172 8.00 2.54 21.19
C LYS A 172 7.69 3.96 20.74
N PHE A 173 6.44 4.42 20.91
CA PHE A 173 6.03 5.77 20.53
C PHE A 173 6.46 6.85 21.53
N GLU A 174 6.72 6.49 22.79
CA GLU A 174 7.25 7.44 23.79
C GLU A 174 8.61 8.00 23.38
N HIS A 175 9.50 7.16 22.83
CA HIS A 175 10.82 7.59 22.37
C HIS A 175 10.75 8.49 21.12
N THR A 176 9.85 8.18 20.18
CA THR A 176 9.67 8.96 18.95
C THR A 176 8.99 10.30 19.23
N ALA A 177 7.98 10.32 20.11
CA ALA A 177 7.33 11.56 20.56
C ALA A 177 8.30 12.43 21.35
N ALA A 178 9.12 11.84 22.23
CA ALA A 178 10.17 12.56 22.95
C ALA A 178 11.26 13.10 22.02
N ALA A 179 11.62 12.37 20.96
CA ALA A 179 12.58 12.84 19.95
C ALA A 179 12.03 13.99 19.10
N LEU A 180 10.75 13.92 18.69
CA LEU A 180 10.08 14.98 17.94
C LEU A 180 9.85 16.23 18.79
N ALA A 181 9.50 16.09 20.07
CA ALA A 181 9.40 17.21 21.02
C ALA A 181 10.76 17.91 21.18
N ARG A 182 11.85 17.15 21.31
CA ARG A 182 13.22 17.71 21.38
C ARG A 182 13.66 18.41 20.09
N LEU A 183 13.17 17.97 18.93
CA LEU A 183 13.40 18.63 17.64
C LEU A 183 12.59 19.93 17.51
N ALA A 184 11.41 20.00 18.12
CA ALA A 184 10.58 21.20 18.15
C ALA A 184 11.11 22.28 19.12
N ASP A 185 11.84 21.88 20.15
CA ASP A 185 12.51 22.78 21.11
C ASP A 185 13.87 23.31 20.60
N LEU A 186 14.32 22.91 19.42
CA LEU A 186 15.54 23.46 18.84
C LEU A 186 15.32 24.93 18.44
N PRO A 187 16.20 25.85 18.87
CA PRO A 187 16.09 27.24 18.45
C PRO A 187 16.20 27.31 16.92
N LEU A 188 15.20 27.93 16.30
CA LEU A 188 15.21 28.15 14.85
C LEU A 188 16.43 29.00 14.49
N PRO A 189 17.20 28.62 13.46
CA PRO A 189 18.35 29.40 13.04
C PRO A 189 17.91 30.81 12.65
N THR A 190 18.48 31.81 13.30
CA THR A 190 18.34 33.21 12.89
C THR A 190 19.04 33.37 11.56
N ILE A 191 18.27 33.66 10.51
CA ILE A 191 18.80 34.03 9.20
C ILE A 191 19.32 35.46 9.35
N GLU A 192 20.65 35.61 9.38
CA GLU A 192 21.33 36.89 9.14
C GLU A 192 21.44 37.20 7.65
#